data_AF-A0A367J8V9-F1
#
_entry.id   AF-A0A367J8V9-F1
#
_cell.length_a   1.000
_cell.length_b   1.000
_cell.length_c   1.000
_cell.angle_alpha   90.00
_cell.angle_beta   90.00
_cell.angle_gamma   90.00
#
_symmetry.space_group_name_H-M   'P 1'
#
loop_
_entity.id
_entity.type
_entity.pdbx_description
1 polymer ?
#
loop_
_entity_poly.entity_id
_entity_poly.type
_entity_poly.pdbx_seq_one_letter_code
_entity_poly.pdbx_strand_id
1 'polypeptide(L)'
;MADTLYLQPEVTTSNDGDRILCKEHTLEKCTRCQVDWTEHNALAASLKQVKDLPAPNAPNPTRNAQVTRLKEEGNKFFKQNNFTEAIRFYGMAVDLSMSRPLWEPLAFQYVREELAPILSNRSAAHLSLKNHVEAYVDAEAVTRLKREWSKGWFRKGKALSGLGRKEEASEAFLTGLRFDHDSEELKKALAEIK
;
A
#
# COMPACT_ATOMS: atom_id res chain seq x y z
N MET A 1 -26.67 32.04 -21.36
CA MET A 1 -25.50 31.58 -20.60
C MET A 1 -26.06 30.69 -19.50
N ALA A 2 -25.82 29.38 -19.59
CA ALA A 2 -26.43 28.41 -18.70
C ALA A 2 -25.77 28.52 -17.32
N ASP A 3 -26.54 28.94 -16.33
CA ASP A 3 -26.23 28.71 -14.93
C ASP A 3 -26.17 27.20 -14.72
N THR A 4 -24.97 26.64 -14.66
CA THR A 4 -24.76 25.38 -13.95
C THR A 4 -24.97 25.66 -12.47
N LEU A 5 -26.25 25.74 -12.09
CA LEU A 5 -26.71 25.58 -10.73
C LEU A 5 -26.14 24.25 -10.25
N TYR A 6 -25.11 24.32 -9.41
CA TYR A 6 -24.77 23.24 -8.52
C TYR A 6 -25.98 23.03 -7.61
N LEU A 7 -26.96 22.25 -8.08
CA LEU A 7 -28.03 21.73 -7.24
C LEU A 7 -27.33 20.94 -6.13
N GLN A 8 -27.16 21.57 -4.97
CA GLN A 8 -26.65 20.88 -3.82
C GLN A 8 -27.63 19.73 -3.54
N PRO A 9 -27.18 18.47 -3.60
CA PRO A 9 -28.08 17.36 -3.35
C PRO A 9 -28.66 17.54 -1.96
N GLU A 10 -29.97 17.43 -1.82
CA GLU A 10 -30.59 17.57 -0.51
C GLU A 10 -30.13 16.42 0.40
N VAL A 11 -29.52 16.78 1.53
CA VAL A 11 -28.95 15.83 2.50
C VAL A 11 -29.75 15.80 3.80
N THR A 12 -29.63 14.68 4.51
CA THR A 12 -30.04 14.56 5.91
C THR A 12 -28.88 14.00 6.73
N THR A 13 -28.91 14.18 8.05
CA THR A 13 -27.89 13.64 8.95
C THR A 13 -28.42 12.41 9.68
N SER A 14 -27.53 11.45 9.98
CA SER A 14 -27.82 10.34 10.90
C SER A 14 -28.26 10.87 12.27
N ASN A 15 -28.99 10.06 13.04
CA ASN A 15 -29.48 10.43 14.39
C ASN A 15 -28.36 10.89 15.32
N ASP A 16 -27.16 10.32 15.18
CA ASP A 16 -25.97 10.69 15.95
C ASP A 16 -25.29 11.99 15.45
N GLY A 17 -25.81 12.62 14.40
CA GLY A 17 -25.24 13.82 13.76
C GLY A 17 -23.98 13.59 12.91
N ASP A 18 -23.53 12.33 12.85
CA ASP A 18 -22.16 12.00 12.45
C ASP A 18 -21.97 11.59 10.98
N ARG A 19 -23.07 11.36 10.26
CA ARG A 19 -23.05 10.84 8.88
C ARG A 19 -24.05 11.61 8.02
N ILE A 20 -23.63 11.94 6.82
CA ILE A 20 -24.46 12.48 5.75
C ILE A 20 -25.14 11.32 5.03
N LEU A 21 -26.45 11.47 4.83
CA LEU A 21 -27.31 10.50 4.18
C LEU A 21 -28.16 11.22 3.11
N CYS A 22 -28.62 10.46 2.12
CA CYS A 22 -29.62 10.93 1.17
C CYS A 22 -30.91 11.32 1.90
N LYS A 23 -31.48 12.51 1.62
CA LYS A 23 -32.69 13.01 2.29
C LYS A 23 -33.89 12.08 2.18
N GLU A 24 -34.17 11.56 0.98
CA GLU A 24 -35.38 10.75 0.74
C GLU A 24 -35.27 9.32 1.26
N HIS A 25 -34.06 8.75 1.19
CA HIS A 25 -33.87 7.31 1.41
C HIS A 25 -33.06 6.99 2.67
N THR A 26 -32.47 8.00 3.33
CA THR A 26 -31.61 7.84 4.52
C THR A 26 -30.45 6.85 4.31
N LEU A 27 -30.00 6.72 3.06
CA LEU A 27 -28.88 5.86 2.69
C LEU A 27 -27.62 6.69 2.44
N GLU A 28 -26.48 6.15 2.85
CA GLU A 28 -25.16 6.69 2.54
C GLU A 28 -24.85 6.60 1.05
N LYS A 29 -25.14 5.44 0.44
CA LYS A 29 -25.07 5.21 -1.00
C LYS A 29 -26.48 4.94 -1.54
N CYS A 30 -26.98 5.85 -2.37
CA CYS A 30 -28.32 5.77 -2.92
C CYS A 30 -28.26 5.68 -4.46
N THR A 31 -28.60 4.52 -5.01
CA THR A 31 -28.66 4.30 -6.46
C THR A 31 -29.82 5.04 -7.13
N ARG A 32 -30.90 5.32 -6.38
CA ARG A 32 -32.09 6.03 -6.88
C ARG A 32 -31.84 7.53 -7.08
N CYS A 33 -31.17 8.16 -6.12
CA CYS A 33 -30.82 9.57 -6.17
C CYS A 33 -29.43 9.81 -6.79
N GLN A 34 -28.72 8.74 -7.17
CA GLN A 34 -27.36 8.77 -7.73
C GLN A 34 -26.35 9.56 -6.85
N VAL A 35 -26.45 9.40 -5.53
CA VAL A 35 -25.53 10.02 -4.57
C VAL A 35 -24.72 8.96 -3.82
N ASP A 36 -23.45 9.27 -3.56
CA ASP A 36 -22.53 8.44 -2.78
C ASP A 36 -21.79 9.34 -1.77
N TRP A 37 -22.18 9.23 -0.50
CA TRP A 37 -21.60 9.99 0.60
C TRP A 37 -20.49 9.23 1.33
N THR A 38 -20.11 8.04 0.87
CA THR A 38 -19.17 7.14 1.57
C THR A 38 -17.84 7.83 1.86
N GLU A 39 -17.26 8.50 0.87
CA GLU A 39 -15.98 9.20 1.02
C GLU A 39 -16.08 10.41 1.97
N HIS A 40 -17.20 11.14 1.90
CA HIS A 40 -17.46 12.29 2.76
C HIS A 40 -17.61 11.87 4.23
N ASN A 41 -18.35 10.79 4.48
CA ASN A 41 -18.51 10.22 5.81
C ASN A 41 -17.21 9.63 6.35
N ALA A 42 -16.42 8.96 5.50
CA ALA A 42 -15.10 8.46 5.88
C ALA A 42 -14.15 9.61 6.26
N LEU A 43 -14.17 10.71 5.50
CA LEU A 43 -13.41 11.92 5.81
C LEU A 43 -13.86 12.53 7.14
N ALA A 44 -15.17 12.73 7.33
CA ALA A 44 -15.72 13.30 8.56
C ALA A 44 -15.38 12.44 9.80
N ALA A 45 -15.54 11.12 9.68
CA ALA A 45 -15.22 10.17 10.75
C ALA A 45 -13.74 10.23 11.14
N SER A 46 -12.87 10.32 10.13
CA SER A 46 -11.44 10.47 10.36
C SER A 46 -11.16 11.77 11.13
N LEU A 47 -11.78 12.90 10.76
CA LEU A 47 -11.48 14.23 11.33
C LEU A 47 -11.85 14.35 12.80
N LYS A 48 -12.73 13.50 13.35
CA LYS A 48 -13.18 13.56 14.75
C LYS A 48 -12.05 13.50 15.77
N GLN A 49 -10.97 12.76 15.45
CA GLN A 49 -9.83 12.58 16.36
C GLN A 49 -8.79 13.70 16.23
N VAL A 50 -8.97 14.60 15.26
CA VAL A 50 -8.02 15.66 14.93
C VAL A 50 -8.40 16.91 15.71
N LYS A 51 -7.60 17.26 16.73
CA LYS A 51 -7.84 18.45 17.56
C LYS A 51 -7.68 19.76 16.79
N ASP A 52 -6.66 19.81 15.93
CA ASP A 52 -6.34 20.95 15.07
C ASP A 52 -6.19 20.46 13.64
N LEU A 53 -6.90 21.07 12.70
CA LEU A 53 -6.82 20.69 11.28
C LEU A 53 -5.36 20.83 10.82
N PRO A 54 -4.71 19.75 10.34
CA PRO A 54 -3.34 19.82 9.88
C PRO A 54 -3.27 20.78 8.69
N ALA A 55 -2.16 21.51 8.59
CA ALA A 55 -1.92 22.36 7.43
C ALA A 55 -2.03 21.52 6.15
N PRO A 56 -2.65 22.05 5.08
CA PRO A 56 -2.62 21.39 3.77
C PRO A 56 -1.16 21.06 3.41
N ASN A 57 -0.92 19.86 2.91
CA ASN A 57 0.42 19.43 2.48
C ASN A 57 1.46 19.11 3.58
N ALA A 58 1.11 19.06 4.87
CA ALA A 58 2.02 18.64 5.94
C ALA A 58 2.03 17.11 6.20
N PRO A 59 3.19 16.41 6.14
CA PRO A 59 3.30 15.01 6.53
C PRO A 59 3.17 14.85 8.05
N ASN A 60 2.72 13.69 8.53
CA ASN A 60 2.69 13.37 9.96
C ASN A 60 4.03 12.73 10.40
N PRO A 61 4.97 13.49 11.00
CA PRO A 61 6.30 12.96 11.33
C PRO A 61 6.25 11.85 12.39
N THR A 62 5.30 11.92 13.32
CA THR A 62 5.14 10.91 14.37
C THR A 62 4.75 9.55 13.78
N ARG A 63 3.82 9.54 12.83
CA ARG A 63 3.41 8.30 12.15
C ARG A 63 4.54 7.75 11.28
N ASN A 64 5.25 8.60 10.54
CA ASN A 64 6.39 8.18 9.70
C ASN A 64 7.50 7.53 10.55
N ALA A 65 7.79 8.11 11.72
CA ALA A 65 8.73 7.54 12.67
C ALA A 65 8.27 6.18 13.21
N GLN A 66 6.97 6.02 13.50
CA GLN A 66 6.40 4.74 13.94
C GLN A 66 6.50 3.65 12.86
N VAL A 67 6.14 3.96 11.61
CA VAL A 67 6.28 3.03 10.46
C VAL A 67 7.74 2.62 10.28
N THR A 68 8.66 3.58 10.36
CA THR A 68 10.10 3.32 10.25
C THR A 68 10.60 2.42 11.37
N ARG A 69 10.17 2.67 12.62
CA ARG A 69 10.52 1.83 13.77
C ARG A 69 10.03 0.40 13.61
N LEU A 70 8.79 0.18 13.17
CA LEU A 70 8.24 -1.16 12.93
C LEU A 70 9.02 -1.90 11.83
N LYS A 71 9.38 -1.21 10.75
CA LYS A 71 10.24 -1.75 9.69
C LYS A 71 11.62 -2.17 10.25
N GLU A 72 12.22 -1.35 11.10
CA GLU A 72 13.52 -1.63 11.71
C GLU A 72 13.48 -2.83 12.66
N GLU A 73 12.42 -2.96 13.48
CA GLU A 73 12.21 -4.15 14.30
C GLU A 73 12.04 -5.40 13.43
N GLY A 74 11.26 -5.32 12.34
CA GLY A 74 11.16 -6.41 11.36
C GLY A 74 12.52 -6.80 10.78
N ASN A 75 13.37 -5.83 10.43
CA ASN A 75 14.73 -6.07 9.95
C ASN A 75 15.62 -6.75 11.01
N LYS A 76 15.43 -6.42 12.29
CA LYS A 76 16.16 -7.06 13.39
C LYS A 76 15.81 -8.54 13.51
N PHE A 77 14.52 -8.89 13.47
CA PHE A 77 14.08 -10.28 13.46
C PHE A 77 14.51 -11.02 12.18
N PHE A 78 14.48 -10.35 11.03
CA PHE A 78 14.97 -10.91 9.77
C PHE A 78 16.44 -11.32 9.85
N LYS A 79 17.30 -10.46 10.42
CA LYS A 79 18.73 -10.77 10.65
C LYS A 79 18.96 -11.92 11.62
N GLN A 80 18.02 -12.17 12.53
CA GLN A 80 18.06 -13.29 13.47
C GLN A 80 17.52 -14.60 12.87
N ASN A 81 17.18 -14.63 11.57
CA ASN A 81 16.47 -15.73 10.90
C ASN A 81 15.09 -16.05 11.49
N ASN A 82 14.54 -15.18 12.34
CA ASN A 82 13.18 -15.30 12.85
C ASN A 82 12.22 -14.65 11.85
N PHE A 83 11.93 -15.36 10.76
CA PHE A 83 11.14 -14.82 9.66
C PHE A 83 9.66 -14.65 9.99
N THR A 84 9.09 -15.46 10.88
CA THR A 84 7.68 -15.37 11.28
C THR A 84 7.39 -14.07 12.02
N GLU A 85 8.24 -13.70 12.99
CA GLU A 85 8.10 -12.40 13.67
C GLU A 85 8.44 -11.24 12.73
N ALA A 86 9.43 -11.39 11.85
CA ALA A 86 9.74 -10.36 10.86
C ALA A 86 8.52 -10.04 9.98
N ILE A 87 7.81 -11.06 9.48
CA ILE A 87 6.57 -10.89 8.71
C ILE A 87 5.51 -10.14 9.51
N ARG A 88 5.35 -10.48 10.80
CA ARG A 88 4.38 -9.81 11.69
C ARG A 88 4.68 -8.33 11.83
N PHE A 89 5.93 -7.96 12.11
CA PHE A 89 6.33 -6.54 12.24
C PHE A 89 6.22 -5.78 10.92
N TYR A 90 6.60 -6.40 9.79
CA TYR A 90 6.39 -5.79 8.48
C TYR A 90 4.89 -5.62 8.18
N GLY A 91 4.04 -6.58 8.55
CA GLY A 91 2.58 -6.47 8.45
C GLY A 91 2.04 -5.28 9.21
N MET A 92 2.44 -5.12 10.49
CA MET A 92 2.05 -3.96 11.29
C MET A 92 2.51 -2.64 10.66
N ALA A 93 3.70 -2.60 10.05
CA ALA A 93 4.21 -1.41 9.36
C ALA A 93 3.38 -1.07 8.10
N VAL A 94 2.98 -2.10 7.34
CA VAL A 94 2.07 -1.97 6.18
C VAL A 94 0.72 -1.42 6.63
N ASP A 95 0.11 -2.01 7.65
CA ASP A 95 -1.21 -1.60 8.15
C ASP A 95 -1.20 -0.16 8.68
N LEU A 96 -0.14 0.24 9.38
CA LEU A 96 0.01 1.61 9.88
C LEU A 96 0.21 2.63 8.74
N SER A 97 0.93 2.23 7.69
CA SER A 97 1.15 3.07 6.50
C SER A 97 -0.13 3.20 5.66
N MET A 98 -0.92 2.13 5.53
CA MET A 98 -2.18 2.10 4.78
C MET A 98 -3.35 2.74 5.53
N SER A 99 -3.32 2.77 6.86
CA SER A 99 -4.34 3.42 7.71
C SER A 99 -4.15 4.94 7.84
N ARG A 100 -3.41 5.56 6.92
CA ARG A 100 -3.26 7.02 6.87
C ARG A 100 -4.58 7.66 6.44
N PRO A 101 -5.01 8.77 7.09
CA PRO A 101 -6.20 9.48 6.68
C PRO A 101 -6.11 9.99 5.24
N LEU A 102 -7.25 10.02 4.54
CA LEU A 102 -7.30 10.42 3.12
C LEU A 102 -6.84 11.86 2.86
N TRP A 103 -6.99 12.76 3.83
CA TRP A 103 -6.50 14.14 3.71
C TRP A 103 -4.99 14.26 3.96
N GLU A 104 -4.31 13.20 4.43
CA GLU A 104 -2.87 13.26 4.66
C GLU A 104 -2.18 13.42 3.30
N PRO A 105 -1.51 14.55 3.07
CA PRO A 105 -1.01 14.91 1.76
C PRO A 105 0.20 14.07 1.41
N LEU A 106 0.38 13.82 0.11
CA LEU A 106 1.41 12.89 -0.36
C LEU A 106 1.29 11.51 0.29
N ALA A 107 0.15 11.14 0.90
CA ALA A 107 -0.08 9.79 1.39
C ALA A 107 0.31 8.80 0.30
N PHE A 108 -0.12 8.99 -0.94
CA PHE A 108 0.33 8.13 -2.04
C PHE A 108 1.84 8.17 -2.32
N GLN A 109 2.52 9.32 -2.28
CA GLN A 109 3.96 9.37 -2.58
C GLN A 109 4.82 8.83 -1.43
N TYR A 110 4.56 9.24 -0.18
CA TYR A 110 5.24 8.71 1.00
C TYR A 110 4.92 7.25 1.24
N VAL A 111 3.65 6.82 1.08
CA VAL A 111 3.28 5.41 1.16
C VAL A 111 4.02 4.64 0.08
N ARG A 112 4.12 5.11 -1.17
CA ARG A 112 4.93 4.40 -2.19
C ARG A 112 6.39 4.22 -1.78
N GLU A 113 7.02 5.28 -1.27
CA GLU A 113 8.43 5.26 -0.86
C GLU A 113 8.70 4.41 0.39
N GLU A 114 7.77 4.41 1.36
CA GLU A 114 7.90 3.64 2.61
C GLU A 114 7.48 2.18 2.41
N LEU A 115 6.36 1.95 1.73
CA LEU A 115 5.69 0.65 1.62
C LEU A 115 6.45 -0.30 0.71
N ALA A 116 7.05 0.20 -0.38
CA ALA A 116 7.81 -0.66 -1.30
C ALA A 116 8.98 -1.38 -0.62
N PRO A 117 9.87 -0.72 0.15
CA PRO A 117 10.88 -1.39 0.96
C PRO A 117 10.32 -2.40 1.96
N ILE A 118 9.21 -2.07 2.64
CA ILE A 118 8.60 -2.93 3.66
C ILE A 118 8.07 -4.22 3.01
N LEU A 119 7.27 -4.10 1.94
CA LEU A 119 6.72 -5.22 1.20
C LEU A 119 7.82 -6.07 0.54
N SER A 120 8.88 -5.44 0.02
CA SER A 120 10.02 -6.16 -0.55
C SER A 120 10.76 -7.00 0.51
N ASN A 121 10.89 -6.49 1.73
CA ASN A 121 11.48 -7.23 2.84
C ASN A 121 10.55 -8.33 3.38
N ARG A 122 9.23 -8.07 3.44
CA ARG A 122 8.23 -9.07 3.81
C ARG A 122 8.17 -10.21 2.80
N SER A 123 8.21 -9.90 1.50
CA SER A 123 8.36 -10.87 0.41
C SER A 123 9.62 -11.74 0.59
N ALA A 124 10.76 -11.13 0.94
CA ALA A 124 11.98 -11.88 1.23
C ALA A 124 11.82 -12.83 2.41
N ALA A 125 11.12 -12.41 3.47
CA ALA A 125 10.87 -13.24 4.65
C ALA A 125 9.95 -14.42 4.32
N HIS A 126 8.92 -14.19 3.49
CA HIS A 126 8.06 -15.24 2.96
C HIS A 126 8.85 -16.24 2.10
N LEU A 127 9.76 -15.78 1.24
CA LEU A 127 10.64 -16.67 0.47
C LEU A 127 11.52 -17.56 1.36
N SER A 128 12.07 -17.01 2.45
CA SER A 128 12.86 -17.79 3.41
C SER A 128 12.06 -18.90 4.07
N LEU A 129 10.74 -18.71 4.21
CA LEU A 129 9.81 -19.72 4.73
C LEU A 129 9.19 -20.62 3.64
N LYS A 130 9.58 -20.43 2.37
CA LYS A 130 8.99 -21.11 1.19
C LYS A 130 7.50 -20.81 0.96
N ASN A 131 7.02 -19.69 1.51
CA ASN A 131 5.67 -19.16 1.27
C ASN A 131 5.65 -18.39 -0.05
N HIS A 132 5.74 -19.11 -1.17
CA HIS A 132 5.98 -18.51 -2.48
C HIS A 132 4.80 -17.67 -3.00
N VAL A 133 3.57 -17.99 -2.61
CA VAL A 133 2.36 -17.25 -3.04
C VAL A 133 2.33 -15.87 -2.38
N GLU A 134 2.51 -15.82 -1.07
CA GLU A 134 2.53 -14.58 -0.29
C GLU A 134 3.72 -13.71 -0.70
N ALA A 135 4.88 -14.32 -0.93
CA ALA A 135 6.04 -13.62 -1.48
C ALA A 135 5.75 -12.98 -2.84
N TYR A 136 5.01 -13.66 -3.71
CA TYR A 136 4.62 -13.15 -5.02
C TYR A 136 3.64 -11.99 -4.91
N VAL A 137 2.62 -12.10 -4.06
CA VAL A 137 1.64 -11.01 -3.83
C VAL A 137 2.35 -9.73 -3.37
N ASP A 138 3.24 -9.85 -2.39
CA ASP A 138 4.02 -8.70 -1.91
C ASP A 138 4.93 -8.12 -2.99
N ALA A 139 5.67 -8.97 -3.71
CA ALA A 139 6.57 -8.52 -4.75
C ALA A 139 5.83 -7.87 -5.94
N GLU A 140 4.67 -8.40 -6.30
CA GLU A 140 3.83 -7.81 -7.34
C GLU A 140 3.34 -6.43 -6.91
N ALA A 141 2.85 -6.28 -5.67
CA ALA A 141 2.47 -4.99 -5.13
C ALA A 141 3.64 -3.98 -5.19
N VAL A 142 4.86 -4.40 -4.86
CA VAL A 142 6.07 -3.56 -5.01
C VAL A 142 6.27 -3.12 -6.46
N THR A 143 6.17 -4.02 -7.45
CA THR A 143 6.36 -3.65 -8.86
C THR A 143 5.28 -2.70 -9.39
N ARG A 144 4.07 -2.72 -8.81
CA ARG A 144 2.99 -1.76 -9.10
C ARG A 144 3.22 -0.41 -8.42
N LEU A 145 3.77 -0.42 -7.20
CA LEU A 145 4.07 0.79 -6.43
C LEU A 145 5.31 1.53 -6.96
N LYS A 146 6.40 0.82 -7.25
CA LYS A 146 7.67 1.40 -7.72
C LYS A 146 8.21 0.58 -8.88
N ARG A 147 7.71 0.88 -10.08
CA ARG A 147 8.02 0.13 -11.30
C ARG A 147 9.50 0.20 -11.67
N GLU A 148 10.13 1.34 -11.44
CA GLU A 148 11.52 1.62 -11.72
C GLU A 148 12.50 0.96 -10.75
N TRP A 149 12.01 0.34 -9.66
CA TRP A 149 12.86 -0.24 -8.63
C TRP A 149 13.21 -1.70 -8.94
N SER A 150 14.43 -1.92 -9.43
CA SER A 150 14.95 -3.23 -9.86
C SER A 150 14.82 -4.33 -8.80
N LYS A 151 14.99 -3.99 -7.51
CA LYS A 151 14.84 -4.94 -6.38
C LYS A 151 13.42 -5.52 -6.28
N GLY A 152 12.38 -4.76 -6.63
CA GLY A 152 11.01 -5.27 -6.65
C GLY A 152 10.83 -6.38 -7.67
N TRP A 153 11.38 -6.19 -8.87
CA TRP A 153 11.39 -7.19 -9.94
C TRP A 153 12.20 -8.43 -9.57
N PHE A 154 13.33 -8.25 -8.89
CA PHE A 154 14.12 -9.37 -8.35
C PHE A 154 13.30 -10.23 -7.38
N ARG A 155 12.57 -9.62 -6.43
CA ARG A 155 11.70 -10.36 -5.52
C ARG A 155 10.60 -11.11 -6.28
N LYS A 156 9.98 -10.47 -7.27
CA LYS A 156 8.91 -11.06 -8.09
C LYS A 156 9.41 -12.29 -8.86
N GLY A 157 10.58 -12.20 -9.48
CA GLY A 157 11.19 -13.32 -10.20
C GLY A 157 11.56 -14.48 -9.27
N LYS A 158 12.14 -14.24 -8.08
CA LYS A 158 12.43 -15.31 -7.11
C LYS A 158 11.15 -15.98 -6.59
N ALA A 159 10.08 -15.23 -6.36
CA ALA A 159 8.78 -15.79 -5.98
C ALA A 159 8.15 -16.64 -7.07
N LEU A 160 8.13 -16.15 -8.32
CA LEU A 160 7.64 -16.90 -9.47
C LEU A 160 8.45 -18.18 -9.73
N SER A 161 9.78 -18.10 -9.58
CA SER A 161 10.67 -19.27 -9.68
C SER A 161 10.34 -20.32 -8.61
N GLY A 162 10.08 -19.90 -7.37
CA GLY A 162 9.61 -20.79 -6.29
C GLY A 162 8.24 -21.41 -6.55
N LEU A 163 7.37 -20.71 -7.29
CA LEU A 163 6.08 -21.26 -7.78
C LEU A 163 6.21 -22.16 -9.00
N GLY A 164 7.41 -22.33 -9.56
CA GLY A 164 7.65 -23.10 -10.79
C GLY A 164 7.24 -22.38 -12.09
N ARG A 165 6.83 -21.11 -12.01
CA ARG A 165 6.42 -20.28 -13.16
C ARG A 165 7.65 -19.62 -13.80
N LYS A 166 8.47 -20.43 -14.46
CA LYS A 166 9.83 -20.06 -14.92
C LYS A 166 9.84 -18.98 -15.99
N GLU A 167 8.92 -19.04 -16.95
CA GLU A 167 8.82 -18.10 -18.06
C GLU A 167 8.55 -16.69 -17.54
N GLU A 168 7.57 -16.57 -16.63
CA GLU A 168 7.22 -15.31 -16.00
C GLU A 168 8.32 -14.80 -15.04
N ALA A 169 9.03 -15.72 -14.38
CA ALA A 169 10.18 -15.36 -13.55
C ALA A 169 11.31 -14.74 -14.39
N SER A 170 11.60 -15.32 -15.56
CA SER A 170 12.57 -14.79 -16.52
C SER A 170 12.16 -13.41 -17.02
N GLU A 171 10.88 -13.22 -17.38
CA GLU A 171 10.36 -11.92 -17.78
C GLU A 171 10.49 -10.87 -16.66
N ALA A 172 10.21 -11.26 -15.41
CA ALA A 172 10.38 -10.37 -14.27
C ALA A 172 11.85 -9.95 -14.09
N PHE A 173 12.79 -10.89 -14.17
CA PHE A 173 14.22 -10.55 -14.08
C PHE A 173 14.71 -9.69 -15.24
N LEU A 174 14.31 -9.99 -16.47
CA LEU A 174 14.61 -9.17 -17.64
C LEU A 174 14.04 -7.75 -17.50
N THR A 175 12.82 -7.62 -16.96
CA THR A 175 12.22 -6.31 -16.69
C THR A 175 12.99 -5.54 -15.62
N GLY A 176 13.44 -6.22 -14.56
CA GLY A 176 14.33 -5.62 -13.56
C GLY A 176 15.64 -5.14 -14.19
N LEU A 177 16.24 -5.94 -15.06
CA LEU A 177 17.46 -5.57 -15.79
C LEU A 177 17.25 -4.37 -16.69
N ARG A 178 16.05 -4.13 -17.25
CA ARG A 178 15.77 -2.89 -18.02
C ARG A 178 15.89 -1.62 -17.17
N PHE A 179 15.71 -1.70 -15.86
CA PHE A 179 15.89 -0.54 -14.96
C PHE A 179 17.29 -0.48 -14.33
N ASP A 180 17.98 -1.63 -14.23
CA ASP A 180 19.29 -1.76 -13.63
C ASP A 180 20.12 -2.80 -14.41
N HIS A 181 20.75 -2.35 -15.49
CA HIS A 181 21.44 -3.21 -16.47
C HIS A 181 22.64 -3.95 -15.87
N ASP A 182 23.26 -3.38 -14.85
CA ASP A 182 24.48 -3.87 -14.23
C ASP A 182 24.23 -4.72 -12.97
N SER A 183 22.96 -5.00 -12.67
CA SER A 183 22.60 -5.80 -11.51
C SER A 183 23.05 -7.25 -11.63
N GLU A 184 24.18 -7.57 -10.98
CA GLU A 184 24.72 -8.93 -10.92
C GLU A 184 23.78 -9.93 -10.25
N GLU A 185 22.97 -9.49 -9.28
CA GLU A 185 21.96 -10.34 -8.63
C GLU A 185 20.89 -10.80 -9.63
N LEU A 186 20.40 -9.89 -10.46
CA LEU A 186 19.40 -10.19 -11.48
C LEU A 186 19.97 -11.08 -12.59
N LYS A 187 21.18 -10.79 -13.07
CA LYS A 187 21.86 -11.62 -14.09
C LYS A 187 22.05 -13.06 -13.59
N LYS A 188 22.51 -13.22 -12.35
CA LYS A 188 22.68 -14.55 -11.73
C LYS A 188 21.33 -15.27 -11.58
N ALA A 189 20.32 -14.59 -11.06
CA ALA A 189 19.00 -15.19 -10.87
C ALA A 189 18.34 -15.59 -12.20
N LEU A 190 18.56 -14.83 -13.28
CA LEU A 190 18.11 -15.20 -14.61
C LEU A 190 18.83 -16.45 -15.14
N ALA A 191 20.15 -16.56 -14.92
CA ALA A 191 20.93 -17.74 -15.31
C ALA A 191 20.58 -19.01 -14.51
N GLU A 192 20.04 -18.86 -13.29
CA GLU A 192 19.54 -19.97 -12.46
C GLU A 192 18.23 -20.57 -13.01
N ILE A 193 17.45 -19.82 -13.80
CA ILE A 193 16.21 -20.33 -14.41
C ILE A 193 16.59 -21.21 -15.61
N LYS A 194 16.42 -22.53 -15.46
CA LYS A 194 16.55 -23.53 -16.51
C LYS A 194 15.21 -24.12 -16.90
#